data_AF-A0A231HG85-F1
#
_entry.id   AF-A0A231HG85-F1
#
_cell.length_a   1.000
_cell.length_b   1.000
_cell.length_c   1.000
_cell.angle_alpha   90.00
_cell.angle_beta   90.00
_cell.angle_gamma   90.00
#
_symmetry.space_group_name_H-M   'P 1'
#
loop_
_entity.id
_entity.type
_entity.pdbx_description
1 polymer ?
#
loop_
_entity_poly.entity_id
_entity_poly.type
_entity_poly.pdbx_seq_one_letter_code
_entity_poly.pdbx_strand_id
1 'polypeptide(L)' 'MERTQFQGPLDLPWCLDGANVCPPEDVGGIAGYEDFLAAISDPTHPEHENMVQWCGRPFDAAHFDLEDTNRRLMEIQL' A
#
# COMPACT_ATOMS: atom_id res chain seq x y z
N MET A 1 8.26 -28.05 -8.89
CA MET A 1 8.09 -27.30 -7.64
C MET A 1 9.30 -26.42 -7.48
N GLU A 2 9.12 -25.13 -7.65
CA GLU A 2 10.17 -24.15 -7.36
C GLU A 2 10.31 -24.06 -5.84
N ARG A 3 11.52 -24.29 -5.33
CA ARG A 3 11.83 -24.16 -3.91
C ARG A 3 12.61 -22.87 -3.75
N THR A 4 11.93 -21.82 -3.31
CA THR A 4 12.61 -20.58 -2.94
C THR A 4 13.23 -20.78 -1.55
N GLN A 5 14.53 -20.56 -1.43
CA GLN A 5 15.21 -20.61 -0.13
C GLN A 5 14.85 -19.35 0.66
N PHE A 6 14.30 -19.54 1.86
CA PHE A 6 14.08 -18.46 2.82
C PHE A 6 15.40 -18.02 3.42
N GLN A 7 15.66 -16.71 3.42
CA GLN A 7 16.88 -16.11 3.98
C GLN A 7 16.60 -15.06 5.07
N GLY A 8 15.35 -14.95 5.53
CA GLY A 8 14.97 -14.02 6.60
C GLY A 8 15.31 -14.52 8.01
N PRO A 9 15.11 -13.69 9.05
CA PRO A 9 15.21 -14.07 10.45
C PRO A 9 14.12 -15.08 10.83
N LEU A 10 14.38 -15.92 11.83
CA LEU A 10 13.45 -16.95 12.31
C LEU A 10 12.65 -16.52 13.56
N ASP A 11 13.06 -15.41 14.17
CA ASP A 11 12.57 -14.86 15.42
C ASP A 11 11.80 -13.54 15.26
N LEU A 12 11.64 -13.07 14.02
CA LEU A 12 10.92 -11.84 13.68
C LEU A 12 9.92 -12.10 12.54
N PRO A 13 8.83 -11.30 12.44
CA PRO A 13 7.95 -11.32 11.29
C PRO A 13 8.72 -11.05 9.99
N TRP A 14 8.41 -11.80 8.94
CA TRP A 14 8.98 -11.62 7.62
C TRP A 14 7.89 -11.74 6.55
N CYS A 15 7.78 -10.72 5.72
CA CYS A 15 6.92 -10.68 4.55
C CYS A 15 7.58 -11.44 3.40
N LEU A 16 6.87 -12.42 2.86
CA LEU A 16 7.36 -13.26 1.75
C LEU A 16 7.03 -12.67 0.38
N ASP A 17 5.92 -11.93 0.29
CA ASP A 17 5.42 -11.32 -0.94
C ASP A 17 4.30 -10.30 -0.59
N GLY A 18 3.93 -9.46 -1.55
CA GLY A 18 2.80 -8.54 -1.43
C GLY A 18 2.51 -7.79 -2.71
N ALA A 19 1.36 -7.10 -2.73
CA ALA A 19 0.90 -6.35 -3.88
C ALA A 19 0.01 -5.19 -3.45
N ASN A 20 0.05 -4.12 -4.23
CA ASN A 20 -0.72 -2.89 -4.06
C ASN A 20 -0.40 -2.13 -2.76
N VAL A 21 -0.71 -0.83 -2.76
CA VAL A 21 -0.57 -0.01 -1.56
C VAL A 21 -1.80 -0.17 -0.67
N CYS A 22 -1.61 -0.01 0.64
CA CYS A 22 -2.73 0.07 1.57
C CYS A 22 -3.63 1.28 1.23
N PRO A 23 -4.97 1.14 1.27
CA PRO A 23 -5.87 2.28 1.18
C PRO A 23 -5.48 3.39 2.17
N PRO A 24 -5.67 4.67 1.81
CA PRO A 24 -5.48 5.76 2.75
C PRO A 24 -6.31 5.55 4.02
N GLU A 25 -5.77 5.95 5.17
CA GLU A 25 -6.50 5.94 6.42
C GLU A 25 -7.76 6.83 6.31
N ASP A 26 -8.85 6.42 6.94
CA ASP A 26 -10.13 7.14 6.95
C ASP A 26 -10.76 7.41 5.57
N VAL A 27 -10.37 6.68 4.52
CA VAL A 27 -10.92 6.84 3.15
C VAL A 27 -12.42 6.51 3.03
N GLY A 28 -13.04 5.95 4.07
CA GLY A 28 -14.47 5.59 4.06
C GLY A 28 -14.76 4.12 3.72
N GLY A 29 -13.82 3.23 4.03
CA GLY A 29 -13.97 1.79 3.79
C GLY A 29 -13.89 1.44 2.30
N ILE A 30 -14.54 0.33 1.90
CA ILE A 30 -14.45 -0.20 0.53
C ILE A 30 -15.00 0.81 -0.49
N ALA A 31 -16.21 1.31 -0.28
CA ALA A 31 -16.85 2.24 -1.20
C ALA A 31 -16.05 3.54 -1.35
N GLY A 32 -15.58 4.11 -0.23
CA GLY A 32 -14.76 5.30 -0.28
C GLY A 32 -13.41 5.08 -0.98
N TYR A 33 -12.81 3.90 -0.86
CA TYR A 33 -11.60 3.55 -1.60
C TYR A 33 -11.84 3.41 -3.11
N GLU A 34 -12.97 2.83 -3.52
CA GLU A 34 -13.36 2.76 -4.94
C GLU A 34 -13.56 4.15 -5.54
N ASP A 35 -14.28 5.03 -4.84
CA ASP A 35 -14.48 6.43 -5.25
C ASP A 35 -13.15 7.19 -5.32
N PHE A 36 -12.27 6.97 -4.34
CA PHE A 36 -10.91 7.54 -4.30
C PHE A 36 -10.10 7.12 -5.54
N LEU A 37 -10.07 5.83 -5.87
CA LEU A 37 -9.34 5.31 -7.03
C LEU A 37 -9.89 5.87 -8.35
N ALA A 38 -11.21 5.97 -8.48
CA ALA A 38 -11.85 6.56 -9.65
C ALA A 38 -11.44 8.03 -9.82
N ALA A 39 -11.49 8.81 -8.74
CA ALA A 39 -11.15 10.24 -8.78
C ALA A 39 -9.66 10.49 -9.06
N ILE A 40 -8.75 9.75 -8.41
CA ILE A 40 -7.31 10.02 -8.53
C ILE A 40 -6.71 9.54 -9.85
N SER A 41 -7.33 8.54 -10.51
CA SER A 41 -6.86 7.99 -11.78
C SER A 41 -7.27 8.81 -13.01
N ASP A 42 -8.26 9.69 -12.88
CA ASP A 42 -8.77 10.53 -13.98
C ASP A 42 -8.62 12.03 -13.63
N PRO A 43 -7.64 12.74 -14.25
CA PRO A 43 -7.45 14.18 -14.05
C PRO A 43 -8.66 15.06 -14.42
N THR A 44 -9.62 14.53 -15.18
CA THR A 44 -10.84 15.24 -15.56
C THR A 44 -12.03 14.96 -14.64
N HIS A 45 -11.87 14.04 -13.68
CA HIS A 45 -12.90 13.75 -12.69
C HIS A 45 -13.17 15.00 -11.83
N PRO A 46 -14.44 15.35 -11.56
CA PRO A 46 -14.78 16.57 -10.82
C PRO A 46 -14.15 16.64 -9.42
N GLU A 47 -13.92 15.47 -8.79
CA GLU A 47 -13.29 15.36 -7.47
C GLU A 47 -11.77 15.12 -7.52
N HIS A 48 -11.13 15.08 -8.70
CA HIS A 48 -9.71 14.74 -8.82
C HIS A 48 -8.81 15.61 -7.92
N GLU A 49 -8.93 16.94 -8.07
CA GLU A 49 -8.12 17.89 -7.32
C GLU A 49 -8.36 17.80 -5.81
N ASN A 50 -9.63 17.69 -5.41
CA ASN A 50 -10.02 17.52 -4.00
C ASN A 50 -9.41 16.25 -3.41
N MET A 51 -9.48 15.14 -4.15
CA MET A 51 -9.05 13.82 -3.67
C MET A 51 -7.52 13.70 -3.61
N VAL A 52 -6.80 14.26 -4.61
CA VAL A 52 -5.33 14.37 -4.59
C VAL A 52 -4.88 15.23 -3.41
N GLN A 53 -5.53 16.38 -3.19
CA GLN A 53 -5.22 17.26 -2.07
C GLN A 53 -5.51 16.59 -0.73
N TRP A 54 -6.63 15.88 -0.61
CA TRP A 54 -7.01 15.15 0.60
C TRP A 54 -6.00 14.03 0.92
N CYS A 55 -5.56 13.27 -0.09
CA CYS A 55 -4.52 12.26 0.09
C CYS A 55 -3.20 12.88 0.58
N GLY A 56 -2.87 14.08 0.09
CA GLY A 56 -1.73 14.87 0.55
C GLY A 56 -0.35 14.29 0.19
N ARG A 57 -0.31 13.19 -0.56
CA ARG A 57 0.90 12.51 -1.02
C ARG A 57 0.67 11.85 -2.38
N PRO A 58 1.74 11.59 -3.16
CA PRO A 58 1.63 10.75 -4.35
C PRO A 58 1.03 9.39 -3.99
N PHE A 59 0.11 8.91 -4.83
CA PHE A 59 -0.55 7.64 -4.63
C PHE A 59 -0.45 6.81 -5.91
N ASP A 60 0.18 5.63 -5.80
CA ASP A 60 0.20 4.61 -6.85
C ASP A 60 -0.44 3.35 -6.27
N ALA A 61 -1.62 2.99 -6.78
CA ALA A 61 -2.40 1.86 -6.29
C ALA A 61 -1.65 0.53 -6.42
N ALA A 62 -0.78 0.39 -7.42
CA ALA A 62 -0.05 -0.84 -7.70
C ALA A 62 1.28 -0.95 -6.94
N HIS A 63 1.71 0.12 -6.28
CA HIS A 63 3.01 0.15 -5.62
C HIS A 63 3.04 -0.75 -4.38
N PHE A 64 4.04 -1.63 -4.32
CA PHE A 64 4.39 -2.40 -3.13
C PHE A 64 5.92 -2.58 -3.07
N ASP A 65 6.51 -2.36 -1.90
CA ASP A 65 7.95 -2.52 -1.67
C ASP A 65 8.18 -3.59 -0.58
N LEU A 66 8.64 -4.77 -1.01
CA LEU A 66 8.90 -5.90 -0.13
C LEU A 66 10.10 -5.66 0.79
N GLU A 67 11.11 -4.94 0.31
CA GLU A 67 12.33 -4.65 1.08
C GLU A 67 12.02 -3.64 2.19
N ASP A 68 11.34 -2.54 1.86
CA ASP A 68 10.91 -1.55 2.84
C ASP A 68 9.96 -2.15 3.88
N THR A 69 9.02 -2.99 3.43
CA THR A 69 8.11 -3.71 4.33
C THR A 69 8.88 -4.56 5.34
N ASN A 70 9.82 -5.39 4.87
CA ASN A 70 10.63 -6.23 5.75
C ASN A 70 11.53 -5.40 6.68
N ARG A 71 12.11 -4.30 6.20
CA ARG A 71 12.87 -3.35 7.02
C ARG A 71 12.04 -2.85 8.20
N ARG A 72 10.79 -2.45 7.97
CA ARG A 72 9.87 -1.97 9.01
C ARG A 72 9.41 -3.10 9.94
N LEU A 73 9.17 -4.31 9.42
CA LEU A 73 8.79 -5.46 10.24
C LEU A 73 9.89 -5.84 11.25
N MET A 74 11.16 -5.69 10.89
CA MET A 74 12.28 -5.93 11.80
C MET A 74 12.39 -4.92 12.95
N GLU A 75 11.73 -3.77 12.86
CA GLU A 75 11.71 -2.75 13.93
C GLU A 75 10.64 -3.04 15.00
N ILE A 76 9.74 -4.00 14.76
CA ILE A 76 8.67 -4.36 15.70
C ILE A 76 9.27 -5.10 16.91
N GLN A 77 9.06 -4.55 18.11
CA GLN A 77 9.36 -5.22 19.37
C GLN A 77 8.10 -5.99 19.83
N LEU A 78 8.22 -7.32 19.92
CA LEU A 78 7.18 -8.22 20.42
C LEU A 78 7.33 -8.46 21.94
#